data_AF-A0A6I3FVP8-F1
#
_entry.id   AF-A0A6I3FVP8-F1
#
_cell.length_a   1.000
_cell.length_b   1.000
_cell.length_c   1.000
_cell.angle_alpha   90.00
_cell.angle_beta   90.00
_cell.angle_gamma   90.00
#
_symmetry.space_group_name_H-M   'P 1'
#
loop_
_entity.id
_entity.type
_entity.pdbx_description
1 polymer ?
#
loop_
_entity_poly.entity_id
_entity_poly.type
_entity_poly.pdbx_seq_one_letter_code
_entity_poly.pdbx_strand_id
1 'polypeptide(L)'
;MTDLEFFFDPGCPWAWVTSRWVTEVCEIRKYEVSWKFISLSMINSDRGYGPNDDYHKTIHNFGLAALRVASAARAAEGNEGVRKFYSAFGNSFHNQKKREGFDNNKHKLLTEILQSGSLPTVWADSFEDETHTPVIRYETDLALSRTGKDVGTP
;
A
#
# COMPACT_ATOMS: atom_id res chain seq x y z
N MET A 1 2.92 17.17 14.06
CA MET A 1 2.76 17.72 12.69
C MET A 1 3.86 17.04 11.90
N THR A 2 3.54 16.29 10.84
CA THR A 2 4.57 15.56 10.10
C THR A 2 5.19 16.45 9.04
N ASP A 3 6.48 16.28 8.77
CA ASP A 3 7.23 17.06 7.77
C ASP A 3 6.88 16.64 6.34
N LEU A 4 6.50 15.38 6.16
CA LEU A 4 6.20 14.80 4.85
C LEU A 4 5.02 13.81 4.93
N GLU A 5 4.08 13.93 4.00
CA GLU A 5 3.05 12.90 3.78
C GLU A 5 3.40 12.11 2.52
N PHE A 6 3.58 10.80 2.66
CA PHE A 6 3.91 9.89 1.56
C PHE A 6 2.72 8.98 1.24
N PHE A 7 2.12 9.17 0.08
CA PHE A 7 0.99 8.37 -0.38
C PHE A 7 1.50 7.15 -1.14
N PHE A 8 1.08 5.95 -0.75
CA PHE A 8 1.52 4.71 -1.39
C PHE A 8 0.38 3.75 -1.70
N ASP A 9 0.55 3.00 -2.79
CA ASP A 9 -0.12 1.73 -3.06
C ASP A 9 0.95 0.62 -2.96
N PRO A 10 0.77 -0.44 -2.14
CA PRO A 10 1.72 -1.54 -2.03
C PRO A 10 2.04 -2.19 -3.38
N GLY A 11 1.07 -2.28 -4.30
CA GLY A 11 1.24 -2.88 -5.62
C GLY A 11 2.14 -2.09 -6.56
N CYS A 12 2.41 -0.81 -6.27
CA CYS A 12 3.19 0.04 -7.16
C CYS A 12 4.71 -0.10 -6.93
N PRO A 13 5.49 -0.51 -7.96
CA PRO A 13 6.95 -0.57 -7.85
C PRO A 13 7.60 0.82 -7.76
N TRP A 14 7.00 1.84 -8.37
CA TRP A 14 7.53 3.21 -8.33
C TRP A 14 7.37 3.85 -6.96
N ALA A 15 6.20 3.68 -6.33
CA ALA A 15 5.99 4.08 -4.93
C ALA A 15 6.99 3.40 -4.00
N TRP A 16 7.28 2.10 -4.23
CA TRP A 16 8.24 1.36 -3.42
C TRP A 16 9.65 1.96 -3.48
N VAL A 17 10.18 2.19 -4.70
CA VAL A 17 11.52 2.76 -4.87
C VAL A 17 11.61 4.14 -4.20
N THR A 18 10.63 5.01 -4.44
CA THR A 18 10.60 6.34 -3.84
C THR A 18 10.47 6.28 -2.31
N SER A 19 9.72 5.32 -1.76
CA SER A 19 9.60 5.14 -0.31
C SER A 19 10.93 4.82 0.38
N ARG A 20 11.83 4.09 -0.30
CA ARG A 20 13.15 3.75 0.24
C ARG A 20 14.02 5.00 0.31
N TRP A 21 14.02 5.81 -0.77
CA TRP A 21 14.68 7.10 -0.77
C TRP A 21 14.15 8.03 0.32
N VAL A 22 12.82 8.12 0.48
CA VAL A 22 12.20 8.90 1.56
C VAL A 22 12.66 8.42 2.93
N THR A 23 12.70 7.10 3.16
CA THR A 23 13.16 6.53 4.43
C THR A 23 14.61 6.94 4.73
N GLU A 24 15.50 6.83 3.75
CA GLU A 24 16.91 7.22 3.86
C GLU A 24 17.07 8.73 4.15
N VAL A 25 16.34 9.58 3.42
CA VAL A 25 16.37 11.04 3.65
C VAL A 25 15.85 11.40 5.04
N CYS A 26 14.83 10.70 5.54
CA CYS A 26 14.28 10.96 6.86
C CYS A 26 15.26 10.61 7.99
N GLU A 27 16.06 9.56 7.83
CA GLU A 27 17.15 9.24 8.77
C GLU A 27 18.22 10.34 8.80
N ILE A 28 18.59 10.88 7.63
CA ILE A 28 19.60 11.94 7.50
C ILE A 28 19.10 13.29 8.03
N ARG A 29 17.84 13.64 7.74
CA ARG A 29 17.25 14.96 8.04
C ARG A 29 16.45 15.00 9.34
N LYS A 30 16.19 13.85 9.96
CA LYS A 30 15.34 13.68 11.14
C LYS A 30 13.91 14.19 10.92
N TYR A 31 13.32 13.84 9.78
CA TYR A 31 11.94 14.17 9.43
C TYR A 31 10.96 13.09 9.88
N GLU A 32 9.74 13.52 10.19
CA GLU A 32 8.60 12.63 10.42
C GLU A 32 7.78 12.43 9.14
N VAL A 33 7.60 11.16 8.74
CA VAL A 33 6.77 10.77 7.59
C VAL A 33 5.41 10.28 8.06
N SER A 34 4.33 10.84 7.53
CA SER A 34 3.00 10.21 7.57
C SER A 34 2.83 9.31 6.34
N TRP A 35 2.67 8.00 6.55
CA TRP A 35 2.41 7.04 5.49
C TRP A 35 0.92 7.01 5.19
N LYS A 36 0.51 7.54 4.04
CA LYS A 36 -0.88 7.71 3.58
C LYS A 36 -1.22 6.70 2.49
N PHE A 37 -2.49 6.39 2.35
CA PHE A 37 -2.99 5.43 1.36
C PHE A 37 -3.40 6.14 0.07
N ILE A 38 -3.07 5.53 -1.05
CA ILE A 38 -3.65 5.85 -2.36
C ILE A 38 -3.89 4.53 -3.08
N SER A 39 -5.11 4.30 -3.58
CA SER A 39 -5.44 3.04 -4.24
C SER A 39 -5.46 3.19 -5.76
N LEU A 40 -4.54 2.51 -6.44
CA LEU A 40 -4.54 2.41 -7.90
C LEU A 40 -5.77 1.66 -8.42
N SER A 41 -6.33 0.72 -7.63
CA SER A 41 -7.58 0.04 -8.00
C SER A 41 -8.74 1.01 -8.08
N MET A 42 -8.89 1.88 -7.08
CA MET A 42 -9.92 2.90 -7.03
C MET A 42 -9.77 3.90 -8.19
N ILE A 43 -8.58 4.48 -8.36
CA ILE A 43 -8.30 5.47 -9.40
C ILE A 43 -8.60 4.91 -10.80
N ASN A 44 -8.12 3.70 -11.10
CA ASN A 44 -8.29 3.13 -12.43
C ASN A 44 -9.68 2.53 -12.66
N SER A 45 -10.40 2.13 -11.61
CA SER A 45 -11.82 1.75 -11.76
C SER A 45 -12.68 2.95 -12.13
N ASP A 46 -12.40 4.12 -11.55
CA ASP A 46 -13.12 5.36 -11.83
C ASP A 46 -12.80 5.90 -13.25
N ARG A 47 -11.57 5.69 -13.74
CA ARG A 47 -11.16 6.03 -15.12
C ARG A 47 -11.61 4.99 -16.17
N GLY A 48 -11.73 3.74 -15.76
CA GLY A 48 -11.91 2.58 -16.64
C GLY A 48 -10.57 1.94 -17.05
N TYR A 49 -10.48 0.62 -16.89
CA TYR A 49 -9.36 -0.17 -17.40
C TYR A 49 -9.48 -0.40 -18.91
N GLY A 50 -8.35 -0.37 -19.62
CA GLY A 50 -8.32 -0.72 -21.04
C GLY A 50 -8.53 -2.23 -21.28
N PRO A 51 -8.84 -2.64 -22.53
CA PRO A 51 -9.17 -4.03 -22.88
C PRO A 51 -8.00 -5.03 -22.69
N ASN A 52 -6.78 -4.58 -22.45
CA ASN A 52 -5.60 -5.43 -22.26
C ASN A 52 -4.91 -5.21 -20.89
N ASP A 53 -5.61 -4.61 -19.92
CA ASP A 53 -5.06 -4.24 -18.61
C ASP A 53 -5.34 -5.26 -17.50
N ASP A 54 -5.67 -6.51 -17.84
CA ASP A 54 -6.04 -7.54 -16.85
C ASP A 54 -4.96 -7.78 -15.80
N TYR A 55 -3.69 -7.73 -16.20
CA TYR A 55 -2.57 -7.83 -15.27
C TYR A 55 -2.53 -6.65 -14.29
N HIS A 56 -2.65 -5.42 -14.80
CA HIS A 56 -2.68 -4.20 -13.97
C HIS A 56 -3.87 -4.24 -13.02
N LYS A 57 -5.06 -4.59 -13.51
CA LYS A 57 -6.27 -4.74 -12.71
C LYS A 57 -6.09 -5.75 -11.58
N THR A 58 -5.47 -6.90 -11.88
CA THR A 58 -5.20 -7.94 -10.87
C THR A 58 -4.22 -7.44 -9.80
N ILE A 59 -3.12 -6.79 -10.21
CA ILE A 59 -2.16 -6.20 -9.27
C ILE A 59 -2.80 -5.09 -8.44
N HIS A 60 -3.57 -4.19 -9.05
CA HIS A 60 -4.22 -3.10 -8.33
C HIS A 60 -5.23 -3.63 -7.31
N ASN A 61 -5.97 -4.69 -7.65
CA ASN A 61 -6.89 -5.34 -6.71
C ASN A 61 -6.16 -6.02 -5.55
N PHE A 62 -4.99 -6.61 -5.80
CA PHE A 62 -4.12 -7.09 -4.72
C PHE A 62 -3.58 -5.92 -3.87
N GLY A 63 -3.20 -4.80 -4.50
CA GLY A 63 -2.79 -3.56 -3.83
C GLY A 63 -3.87 -3.03 -2.89
N LEU A 64 -5.14 -3.02 -3.30
CA LEU A 64 -6.27 -2.65 -2.45
C LEU A 64 -6.43 -3.60 -1.25
N ALA A 65 -6.32 -4.91 -1.45
CA ALA A 65 -6.36 -5.88 -0.37
C ALA A 65 -5.22 -5.64 0.65
N ALA A 66 -4.00 -5.39 0.14
CA ALA A 66 -2.84 -5.05 0.96
C ALA A 66 -3.01 -3.70 1.70
N LEU A 67 -3.68 -2.71 1.11
CA LEU A 67 -4.02 -1.44 1.78
C LEU A 67 -4.98 -1.65 2.96
N ARG A 68 -5.93 -2.58 2.87
CA ARG A 68 -6.80 -2.92 4.00
C ARG A 68 -6.01 -3.54 5.15
N VAL A 69 -5.05 -4.43 4.85
CA VAL A 69 -4.09 -4.95 5.84
C VAL A 69 -3.23 -3.83 6.44
N ALA A 70 -2.75 -2.89 5.61
CA ALA A 70 -2.02 -1.72 6.10
C ALA A 70 -2.87 -0.83 7.02
N SER A 71 -4.17 -0.68 6.72
CA SER A 71 -5.10 0.05 7.56
C SER A 71 -5.38 -0.67 8.89
N ALA A 72 -5.41 -2.00 8.91
CA ALA A 72 -5.49 -2.77 10.15
C ALA A 72 -4.22 -2.61 11.01
N ALA A 73 -3.05 -2.65 10.39
CA ALA A 73 -1.78 -2.33 11.04
C ALA A 73 -1.79 -0.90 11.61
N ARG A 74 -2.37 0.07 10.88
CA ARG A 74 -2.55 1.44 11.37
C ARG A 74 -3.47 1.50 12.60
N ALA A 75 -4.56 0.76 12.60
CA ALA A 75 -5.49 0.74 13.74
C ALA A 75 -4.83 0.14 15.00
N ALA A 76 -3.93 -0.84 14.83
CA ALA A 76 -3.24 -1.50 15.95
C ALA A 76 -2.00 -0.74 16.46
N GLU A 77 -1.16 -0.24 15.55
CA GLU A 77 0.18 0.30 15.88
C GLU A 77 0.41 1.72 15.32
N GLY A 78 -0.64 2.38 14.83
CA GLY A 78 -0.53 3.71 14.24
C GLY A 78 0.33 3.73 12.99
N ASN A 79 0.93 4.89 12.72
CA ASN A 79 1.73 5.11 11.51
C ASN A 79 2.99 4.21 11.44
N GLU A 80 3.50 3.78 12.60
CA GLU A 80 4.63 2.86 12.68
C GLU A 80 4.24 1.44 12.19
N GLY A 81 3.03 0.98 12.50
CA GLY A 81 2.48 -0.26 11.94
C GLY A 81 2.44 -0.24 10.42
N VAL A 82 2.02 0.89 9.84
CA VAL A 82 2.00 1.09 8.37
C VAL A 82 3.42 1.03 7.80
N ARG A 83 4.38 1.72 8.41
CA ARG A 83 5.78 1.75 7.97
C ARG A 83 6.40 0.34 7.95
N LYS A 84 6.19 -0.43 9.04
CA LYS A 84 6.66 -1.80 9.18
C LYS A 84 6.01 -2.71 8.14
N PHE A 85 4.69 -2.68 8.02
CA PHE A 85 3.95 -3.46 7.03
C PHE A 85 4.43 -3.17 5.62
N TYR A 86 4.50 -1.89 5.23
CA TYR A 86 4.89 -1.51 3.87
C TYR A 86 6.33 -1.94 3.56
N SER A 87 7.24 -1.85 4.53
CA SER A 87 8.62 -2.33 4.38
C SER A 87 8.70 -3.85 4.22
N ALA A 88 7.94 -4.62 5.02
CA ALA A 88 7.87 -6.07 4.87
C ALA A 88 7.28 -6.47 3.50
N PHE A 89 6.18 -5.81 3.12
CA PHE A 89 5.53 -6.01 1.83
C PHE A 89 6.48 -5.75 0.67
N GLY A 90 7.10 -4.58 0.61
CA GLY A 90 7.93 -4.22 -0.54
C GLY A 90 9.19 -5.09 -0.65
N ASN A 91 9.79 -5.47 0.48
CA ASN A 91 10.92 -6.41 0.47
C ASN A 91 10.51 -7.79 -0.09
N SER A 92 9.37 -8.34 0.31
CA SER A 92 8.91 -9.65 -0.19
C SER A 92 8.43 -9.56 -1.65
N PHE A 93 7.54 -8.62 -1.94
CA PHE A 93 6.81 -8.56 -3.21
C PHE A 93 7.61 -7.91 -4.35
N HIS A 94 8.35 -6.84 -4.06
CA HIS A 94 9.13 -6.10 -5.08
C HIS A 94 10.56 -6.59 -5.19
N ASN A 95 11.28 -6.73 -4.07
CA ASN A 95 12.70 -7.11 -4.10
C ASN A 95 12.88 -8.62 -4.33
N GLN A 96 12.21 -9.46 -3.54
CA GLN A 96 12.32 -10.92 -3.63
C GLN A 96 11.42 -11.53 -4.72
N LYS A 97 10.52 -10.73 -5.32
CA LYS A 97 9.56 -11.16 -6.35
C LYS A 97 8.70 -12.35 -5.91
N LYS A 98 8.42 -12.49 -4.61
CA LYS A 98 7.49 -13.49 -4.08
C LYS A 98 6.06 -13.01 -4.32
N ARG A 99 5.54 -13.36 -5.50
CA ARG A 99 4.22 -12.90 -5.97
C ARG A 99 3.21 -14.03 -6.10
N GLU A 100 3.59 -15.29 -5.93
CA GLU A 100 2.66 -16.41 -6.02
C GLU A 100 1.47 -16.22 -5.06
N GLY A 101 0.25 -16.31 -5.57
CA GLY A 101 -0.96 -16.12 -4.78
C GLY A 101 -1.55 -14.71 -4.81
N PHE A 102 -0.92 -13.72 -5.45
CA PHE A 102 -1.47 -12.35 -5.49
C PHE A 102 -2.84 -12.25 -6.18
N ASP A 103 -3.15 -13.18 -7.09
CA ASP A 103 -4.37 -13.25 -7.87
C ASP A 103 -5.42 -14.19 -7.24
N ASN A 104 -5.00 -15.31 -6.65
CA ASN A 104 -5.89 -16.40 -6.24
C ASN A 104 -5.83 -16.78 -4.75
N ASN A 105 -4.82 -16.32 -3.99
CA ASN A 105 -4.64 -16.68 -2.58
C ASN A 105 -4.00 -15.54 -1.78
N LYS A 106 -4.66 -14.38 -1.82
CA LYS A 106 -4.18 -13.11 -1.27
C LYS A 106 -3.90 -13.21 0.23
N HIS A 107 -4.80 -13.87 0.97
CA HIS A 107 -4.68 -14.06 2.42
C HIS A 107 -3.40 -14.81 2.80
N LYS A 108 -3.11 -15.93 2.13
CA LYS A 108 -1.87 -16.70 2.35
C LYS A 108 -0.64 -15.84 2.06
N LEU A 109 -0.59 -15.18 0.90
CA LEU A 109 0.55 -14.34 0.52
C LEU A 109 0.76 -13.19 1.52
N LEU A 110 -0.30 -12.51 1.94
CA LEU A 110 -0.23 -11.43 2.93
C LEU A 110 0.21 -11.96 4.30
N THR A 111 -0.23 -13.16 4.70
CA THR A 111 0.24 -13.84 5.91
C THR A 111 1.74 -14.13 5.85
N GLU A 112 2.24 -14.69 4.75
CA GLU A 112 3.67 -14.98 4.56
C GLU A 112 4.53 -13.70 4.57
N ILE A 113 4.01 -12.62 3.98
CA ILE A 113 4.64 -11.29 4.04
C ILE A 113 4.77 -10.82 5.49
N LEU A 114 3.69 -10.87 6.27
CA LEU A 114 3.69 -10.47 7.67
C LEU A 114 4.68 -11.32 8.50
N GLN A 115 4.70 -12.64 8.29
CA GLN A 115 5.64 -13.55 8.93
C GLN A 115 7.10 -13.18 8.61
N SER A 116 7.40 -12.89 7.34
CA SER A 116 8.77 -12.49 6.94
C SER A 116 9.23 -11.18 7.59
N GLY A 117 8.29 -10.31 7.93
CA GLY A 117 8.53 -9.06 8.66
C GLY A 117 8.48 -9.20 10.18
N SER A 118 8.24 -10.40 10.73
CA SER A 118 7.95 -10.62 12.15
C SER A 118 6.79 -9.75 12.67
N LEU A 119 5.75 -9.59 11.85
CA LEU A 119 4.56 -8.79 12.15
C LEU A 119 3.35 -9.66 12.53
N PRO A 120 2.36 -9.11 13.24
CA PRO A 120 1.13 -9.82 13.58
C PRO A 120 0.39 -10.32 12.33
N THR A 121 0.33 -11.64 12.15
CA THR A 121 -0.31 -12.25 10.97
C THR A 121 -1.81 -12.03 10.93
N VAL A 122 -2.45 -11.78 12.09
CA VAL A 122 -3.87 -11.46 12.20
C VAL A 122 -4.29 -10.25 11.36
N TRP A 123 -3.36 -9.34 11.04
CA TRP A 123 -3.67 -8.22 10.14
C TRP A 123 -4.03 -8.69 8.73
N ALA A 124 -3.57 -9.87 8.28
CA ALA A 124 -3.94 -10.43 6.99
C ALA A 124 -5.44 -10.74 6.89
N ASP A 125 -6.13 -10.97 8.01
CA ASP A 125 -7.57 -11.25 8.02
C ASP A 125 -8.39 -10.06 7.51
N SER A 126 -7.84 -8.85 7.57
CA SER A 126 -8.48 -7.62 7.08
C SER A 126 -8.41 -7.44 5.55
N PHE A 127 -7.79 -8.35 4.78
CA PHE A 127 -7.60 -8.17 3.33
C PHE A 127 -8.91 -8.00 2.53
N GLU A 128 -10.03 -8.53 3.04
CA GLU A 128 -11.38 -8.39 2.50
C GLU A 128 -12.31 -7.54 3.38
N ASP A 129 -11.82 -7.05 4.52
CA ASP A 129 -12.62 -6.24 5.43
C ASP A 129 -12.88 -4.84 4.85
N GLU A 130 -14.12 -4.63 4.42
CA GLU A 130 -14.54 -3.39 3.78
C GLU A 130 -14.61 -2.20 4.74
N THR A 131 -14.58 -2.42 6.06
CA THR A 131 -14.58 -1.32 7.05
C THR A 131 -13.34 -0.44 6.95
N HIS A 132 -12.25 -0.93 6.34
CA HIS A 132 -11.05 -0.16 6.01
C HIS A 132 -11.17 0.64 4.71
N THR A 133 -12.16 0.37 3.86
CA THR A 133 -12.32 1.02 2.55
C THR A 133 -12.56 2.53 2.65
N PRO A 134 -13.40 3.05 3.59
CA PRO A 134 -13.65 4.49 3.69
C PRO A 134 -12.40 5.33 3.93
N VAL A 135 -11.48 4.90 4.81
CA VAL A 135 -10.25 5.66 5.07
C VAL A 135 -9.29 5.62 3.88
N ILE A 136 -9.21 4.49 3.17
CA ILE A 136 -8.41 4.37 1.94
C ILE A 136 -8.96 5.29 0.84
N ARG A 137 -10.29 5.33 0.67
CA ARG A 137 -10.95 6.24 -0.28
C ARG A 137 -10.68 7.70 0.09
N TYR A 138 -10.87 8.07 1.35
CA TYR A 138 -10.62 9.42 1.83
C TYR A 138 -9.17 9.88 1.56
N GLU A 139 -8.17 9.05 1.87
CA GLU A 139 -6.76 9.42 1.61
C GLU A 139 -6.43 9.41 0.10
N THR A 140 -7.07 8.55 -0.69
CA THR A 140 -6.97 8.57 -2.16
C THR A 140 -7.52 9.88 -2.73
N ASP A 141 -8.71 10.31 -2.30
CA ASP A 141 -9.33 11.55 -2.74
C ASP A 141 -8.52 12.77 -2.28
N LEU A 142 -7.95 12.72 -1.07
CA LEU A 142 -7.03 13.75 -0.57
C LEU A 142 -5.79 13.88 -1.47
N ALA A 143 -5.18 12.77 -1.88
CA ALA A 143 -4.05 12.79 -2.81
C ALA A 143 -4.43 13.49 -4.12
N LEU A 144 -5.53 13.05 -4.75
CA LEU A 144 -6.01 13.62 -6.02
C LEU A 144 -6.41 15.10 -5.91
N SER A 145 -6.92 15.52 -4.75
CA SER A 145 -7.26 16.93 -4.51
C SER A 145 -6.04 17.86 -4.53
N ARG A 146 -4.84 17.32 -4.26
CA ARG A 146 -3.59 18.09 -4.17
C ARG A 146 -2.76 18.03 -5.45
N THR A 147 -2.89 16.96 -6.23
CA THR A 147 -2.06 16.69 -7.40
C THR A 147 -2.82 16.78 -8.72
N GLY A 148 -4.16 16.71 -8.69
CA GLY A 148 -5.02 16.61 -9.87
C GLY A 148 -5.47 15.18 -10.17
N LYS A 149 -6.45 15.04 -11.07
CA LYS A 149 -7.11 13.74 -11.35
C LYS A 149 -6.38 12.86 -12.36
N ASP A 150 -5.33 13.34 -13.01
CA ASP A 150 -4.60 12.65 -14.09
C ASP A 150 -3.23 12.11 -13.65
N VAL A 151 -2.93 12.12 -12.34
CA VAL A 151 -1.67 11.60 -11.80
C VAL A 151 -1.76 10.14 -11.36
N GLY A 152 -0.62 9.54 -11.04
CA GLY A 152 -0.50 8.22 -10.43
C GLY A 152 0.36 8.28 -9.16
N THR A 153 1.15 7.23 -8.93
CA THR A 153 2.15 7.13 -7.84
C THR A 153 3.57 6.99 -8.40
N PRO A 154 4.64 7.36 -7.68
CA PRO A 154 4.66 7.94 -6.32
C PRO A 154 3.97 9.30 -6.24
#